data_AF-A0A7C2SP62-F1
#
_entry.id   AF-A0A7C2SP62-F1
#
_cell.length_a   1.000
_cell.length_b   1.000
_cell.length_c   1.000
_cell.angle_alpha   90.00
_cell.angle_beta   90.00
_cell.angle_gamma   90.00
#
_symmetry.space_group_name_H-M   'P 1'
#
loop_
_entity.id
_entity.type
_entity.pdbx_description
1 polymer ?
#
loop_
_entity_poly.entity_id
_entity_poly.type
_entity_poly.pdbx_seq_one_letter_code
_entity_poly.pdbx_strand_id
1 'polypeptide(L)'
;MPQGEHVTPSFARPPTTDEGSTRRTTTAQGFEREFRLPSGRRADAVNLETREVLELKPNNPRALQRGQTQLEGYLKELEQTYGGEWTGRVVPYDR
;
A
#
# COMPACT_ATOMS: atom_id res chain seq x y z
N MET A 1 -39.04 19.56 -8.16
CA MET A 1 -37.61 19.23 -8.25
C MET A 1 -37.02 19.30 -6.84
N PRO A 2 -36.86 18.19 -6.10
CA PRO A 2 -36.05 18.22 -4.89
C PRO A 2 -34.56 18.04 -5.26
N GLN A 3 -33.74 18.89 -4.66
CA GLN A 3 -32.28 18.94 -4.80
C GLN A 3 -31.65 17.64 -4.27
N GLY A 4 -30.66 17.12 -4.99
CA GLY A 4 -29.96 15.87 -4.65
C GLY A 4 -29.16 16.02 -3.36
N GLU A 5 -29.54 15.22 -2.36
CA GLU A 5 -28.80 15.04 -1.13
C GLU A 5 -27.48 14.31 -1.45
N HIS A 6 -26.36 14.99 -1.25
CA HIS A 6 -25.03 14.39 -1.34
C HIS A 6 -24.84 13.43 -0.16
N VAL A 7 -25.12 12.16 -0.38
CA VAL A 7 -24.73 11.07 0.53
C VAL A 7 -23.21 10.98 0.57
N THR A 8 -22.63 11.34 1.71
CA THR A 8 -21.23 11.03 2.04
C THR A 8 -21.05 9.51 2.03
N PRO A 9 -20.01 8.94 1.39
CA PRO A 9 -19.74 7.52 1.53
C PRO A 9 -19.36 7.25 3.00
N SER A 10 -20.24 6.54 3.69
CA SER A 10 -19.98 5.92 4.98
C SER A 10 -18.77 5.01 4.81
N PHE A 11 -17.62 5.42 5.33
CA PHE A 11 -16.41 4.61 5.39
C PHE A 11 -16.74 3.37 6.22
N ALA A 12 -16.94 2.24 5.54
CA ALA A 12 -16.96 0.94 6.19
C ALA A 12 -15.69 0.84 7.04
N ARG A 13 -15.88 0.69 8.35
CA ARG A 13 -14.79 0.48 9.30
C ARG A 13 -13.94 -0.70 8.79
N PRO A 14 -12.60 -0.58 8.77
CA PRO A 14 -11.75 -1.74 8.49
C PRO A 14 -12.10 -2.86 9.48
N PRO A 15 -12.08 -4.13 9.05
CA PRO A 15 -12.48 -5.24 9.90
C PRO A 15 -11.67 -5.24 11.20
N THR A 16 -12.39 -5.35 12.31
CA THR A 16 -11.90 -5.52 13.67
C THR A 16 -10.87 -6.65 13.73
N THR A 17 -9.70 -6.31 14.27
CA THR A 17 -8.61 -7.11 14.82
C THR A 17 -8.79 -8.63 14.81
N ASP A 18 -8.00 -9.32 13.97
CA ASP A 18 -7.58 -10.70 14.26
C ASP A 18 -6.38 -10.63 15.22
N GLU A 19 -6.57 -11.18 16.43
CA GLU A 19 -5.56 -11.27 17.46
C GLU A 19 -4.53 -12.36 17.12
N GLY A 20 -3.60 -12.00 16.24
CA GLY A 20 -2.45 -12.82 15.85
C GLY A 20 -1.22 -11.94 15.64
N SER A 21 -0.72 -11.35 16.73
CA SER A 21 0.37 -10.36 16.77
C SER A 21 1.66 -10.84 16.07
N THR A 22 1.76 -10.59 14.77
CA THR A 22 3.04 -10.48 14.06
C THR A 22 3.42 -9.00 14.13
N ARG A 23 4.49 -8.64 14.86
CA ARG A 23 4.88 -7.23 15.08
C ARG A 23 5.11 -6.52 13.75
N ARG A 24 4.16 -5.68 13.34
CA ARG A 24 4.38 -4.68 12.29
C ARG A 24 5.35 -3.64 12.85
N THR A 25 6.45 -3.41 12.12
CA THR A 25 7.40 -2.37 12.49
C THR A 25 7.10 -1.13 11.65
N THR A 26 6.64 -0.08 12.32
CA THR A 26 6.46 1.23 11.71
C THR A 26 7.77 2.00 11.79
N THR A 27 8.21 2.59 10.68
CA THR A 27 9.39 3.47 10.65
C THR A 27 9.05 4.83 11.27
N ALA A 28 10.07 5.64 11.58
CA ALA A 28 9.87 7.03 12.02
C ALA A 28 9.12 7.89 10.99
N GLN A 29 9.07 7.48 9.72
CA GLN A 29 8.37 8.15 8.63
C GLN A 29 6.95 7.61 8.40
N GLY A 30 6.43 6.77 9.29
CA GLY A 30 5.06 6.25 9.21
C GLY A 30 4.86 5.04 8.30
N PHE A 31 5.91 4.55 7.63
CA PHE A 31 5.79 3.32 6.82
C PHE A 31 5.68 2.07 7.69
N GLU A 32 4.64 1.28 7.45
CA GLU A 32 4.52 -0.10 7.89
C GLU A 32 5.35 -1.00 6.98
N ARG A 33 6.35 -1.69 7.55
CA ARG A 33 7.19 -2.63 6.81
C ARG A 33 6.50 -3.98 6.62
N GLU A 34 6.88 -4.69 5.56
CA GLU A 34 6.40 -6.05 5.27
C GLU A 34 4.86 -6.13 5.18
N PHE A 35 4.25 -5.08 4.63
CA PHE A 35 2.80 -4.92 4.58
C PHE A 35 2.17 -5.98 3.67
N ARG A 36 1.27 -6.79 4.22
CA ARG A 36 0.52 -7.80 3.47
C ARG A 36 -0.75 -7.21 2.90
N LEU A 37 -0.90 -7.33 1.59
CA LEU A 37 -2.11 -6.95 0.87
C LEU A 37 -3.17 -8.07 0.94
N PRO A 38 -4.46 -7.77 0.70
CA PRO A 38 -5.54 -8.76 0.66
C PRO A 38 -5.27 -9.99 -0.23
N SER A 39 -4.54 -9.82 -1.33
CA SER A 39 -4.14 -10.91 -2.24
C SER A 39 -3.09 -11.85 -1.64
N GLY A 40 -2.61 -11.60 -0.41
CA GLY A 40 -1.51 -12.31 0.23
C GLY A 40 -0.12 -11.89 -0.24
N ARG A 41 -0.02 -10.98 -1.23
CA ARG A 41 1.25 -10.37 -1.65
C ARG A 41 1.78 -9.45 -0.55
N ARG A 42 3.09 -9.19 -0.58
CA ARG A 42 3.76 -8.38 0.43
C ARG A 42 4.55 -7.26 -0.24
N ALA A 43 4.22 -6.02 0.10
CA ALA A 43 5.03 -4.84 -0.23
C ALA A 43 6.11 -4.64 0.84
N ASP A 44 7.25 -4.08 0.48
CA ASP A 44 8.35 -3.87 1.43
C ASP A 44 8.00 -2.82 2.49
N ALA A 45 7.34 -1.73 2.09
CA ALA A 45 6.81 -0.72 3.00
C ALA A 45 5.59 0.01 2.42
N VAL A 46 4.61 0.32 3.27
CA VAL A 46 3.40 1.07 2.92
C VAL A 46 3.14 2.14 3.97
N ASN A 47 2.89 3.38 3.55
CA ASN A 47 2.36 4.43 4.41
C ASN A 47 0.89 4.66 4.02
N LEU A 48 -0.03 4.25 4.90
CA LEU A 48 -1.47 4.37 4.65
C LEU A 48 -1.98 5.82 4.74
N GLU A 49 -1.29 6.67 5.49
CA GLU A 49 -1.64 8.09 5.65
C GLU A 49 -1.30 8.89 4.40
N THR A 50 -0.07 8.71 3.87
CA THR A 50 0.37 9.39 2.64
C THR A 50 0.03 8.64 1.36
N ARG A 51 -0.54 7.43 1.46
CA ARG A 51 -0.89 6.52 0.35
C ARG A 51 0.31 6.21 -0.55
N GLU A 52 1.43 5.90 0.10
CA GLU A 52 2.72 5.69 -0.55
C GLU A 52 3.22 4.26 -0.35
N VAL A 53 3.73 3.65 -1.42
CA VAL A 53 4.33 2.31 -1.40
C VAL A 53 5.82 2.37 -1.79
N LEU A 54 6.66 1.68 -1.03
CA LEU A 54 8.07 1.47 -1.35
C LEU A 54 8.31 0.00 -1.69
N GLU A 55 9.00 -0.21 -2.81
CA GLU A 55 9.43 -1.54 -3.27
C GLU A 55 10.95 -1.55 -3.39
N LEU A 56 11.64 -2.38 -2.60
CA LEU A 56 13.10 -2.45 -2.57
C LEU A 56 13.60 -3.46 -3.60
N LYS A 57 14.56 -3.05 -4.44
CA LYS A 57 15.21 -3.95 -5.41
C LYS A 57 16.71 -3.72 -5.49
N PRO A 58 17.52 -4.77 -5.72
CA PRO A 58 18.93 -4.57 -6.05
C PRO A 58 19.07 -3.64 -7.25
N ASN A 59 20.07 -2.78 -7.25
CA ASN A 59 20.33 -1.78 -8.29
C ASN A 59 20.83 -2.40 -9.60
N ASN A 60 19.95 -3.13 -10.29
CA ASN A 60 20.18 -3.61 -11.65
C ASN A 60 18.88 -3.48 -12.48
N PRO A 61 18.99 -3.24 -13.80
CA PRO A 61 17.82 -2.90 -14.62
C PRO A 61 16.70 -3.94 -14.58
N ARG A 62 17.05 -5.24 -14.58
CA ARG A 62 16.05 -6.33 -14.56
C ARG A 62 15.27 -6.38 -13.25
N ALA A 63 15.94 -6.18 -12.12
CA ALA A 63 15.29 -6.17 -10.83
C ALA A 63 14.39 -4.95 -10.65
N LEU A 64 14.85 -3.77 -11.10
CA LEU A 64 14.05 -2.54 -11.07
C LEU A 64 12.78 -2.66 -11.92
N GLN A 65 12.89 -3.19 -13.14
CA GLN A 65 11.73 -3.40 -14.01
C GLN A 65 10.70 -4.36 -13.39
N ARG A 66 11.17 -5.46 -12.78
CA ARG A 66 10.29 -6.39 -12.03
C ARG A 66 9.68 -5.74 -10.79
N GLY A 67 10.41 -4.85 -10.12
CA GLY A 67 9.89 -4.06 -9.02
C GLY A 67 8.76 -3.15 -9.47
N GLN A 68 8.90 -2.52 -10.63
CA GLN A 68 7.89 -1.62 -11.17
C GLN A 68 6.57 -2.34 -11.46
N THR A 69 6.62 -3.52 -12.08
CA THR A 69 5.41 -4.35 -12.31
C THR A 69 4.75 -4.80 -11.00
N GLN A 70 5.54 -5.13 -9.97
CA GLN A 70 5.00 -5.46 -8.64
C GLN A 70 4.30 -4.25 -8.02
N LEU A 71 4.97 -3.10 -8.04
CA LEU A 71 4.46 -1.84 -7.51
C LEU A 71 3.13 -1.45 -8.16
N GLU A 72 3.02 -1.47 -9.48
CA GLU A 72 1.76 -1.19 -10.20
C GLU A 72 0.62 -2.10 -9.73
N GLY A 73 0.91 -3.38 -9.54
CA GLY A 73 -0.06 -4.32 -9.00
C GLY A 73 -0.46 -4.01 -7.55
N TYR A 74 0.45 -3.49 -6.72
CA TYR A 74 0.15 -3.09 -5.34
C TYR A 74 -0.70 -1.83 -5.30
N LEU A 75 -0.35 -0.81 -6.07
CA LEU A 75 -1.11 0.45 -6.12
C LEU A 75 -2.56 0.18 -6.50
N LYS A 76 -2.79 -0.56 -7.59
CA LYS A 76 -4.15 -0.92 -8.03
C LYS A 76 -4.95 -1.66 -6.96
N GLU A 77 -4.32 -2.57 -6.23
CA GLU A 77 -5.01 -3.32 -5.17
C GLU A 77 -5.32 -2.43 -3.95
N LEU A 78 -4.40 -1.54 -3.58
CA LEU A 78 -4.60 -0.58 -2.48
C LEU A 78 -5.67 0.47 -2.84
N GLU A 79 -5.69 0.95 -4.07
CA GLU A 79 -6.76 1.82 -4.60
C GLU A 79 -8.12 1.13 -4.51
N GLN A 80 -8.20 -0.15 -4.88
CA GLN A 80 -9.44 -0.93 -4.77
C GLN A 80 -9.86 -1.19 -3.32
N THR A 81 -8.89 -1.35 -2.41
CA THR A 81 -9.15 -1.71 -1.00
C THR A 81 -9.48 -0.50 -0.14
N TYR A 82 -8.74 0.60 -0.31
CA TYR A 82 -8.79 1.78 0.56
C TYR A 82 -9.34 3.02 -0.14
N GLY A 83 -9.52 2.98 -1.46
CA GLY A 83 -9.91 4.14 -2.25
C GLY A 83 -8.81 5.18 -2.37
N GLY A 84 -9.10 6.21 -3.18
CA GLY A 84 -8.18 7.30 -3.47
C GLY A 84 -7.06 6.91 -4.43
N GLU A 85 -6.21 7.88 -4.76
CA GLU A 85 -5.02 7.67 -5.59
C GLU A 85 -3.85 7.21 -4.72
N TRP A 86 -3.12 6.21 -5.21
CA TRP A 86 -1.93 5.68 -4.53
C TRP A 86 -0.70 5.90 -5.40
N THR A 87 0.42 6.23 -4.75
CA THR A 87 1.69 6.42 -5.43
C THR A 87 2.75 5.51 -4.83
N GLY A 88 3.87 5.38 -5.52
CA GLY A 88 5.00 4.68 -4.96
C GLY A 88 6.22 4.73 -5.84
N ARG A 89 7.31 4.15 -5.35
CA ARG A 89 8.57 4.08 -6.07
C ARG A 89 9.30 2.78 -5.78
N VAL A 90 10.01 2.31 -6.80
CA VAL A 90 11.06 1.31 -6.63
C VAL A 90 12.30 2.01 -6.09
N VAL A 91 12.77 1.59 -4.92
CA VAL A 91 13.98 2.14 -4.31
C VAL A 91 15.15 1.17 -4.59
N PRO A 92 16.13 1.57 -5.41
CA PRO A 92 17.33 0.77 -5.62
C PRO A 92 18.14 0.70 -4.32
N TYR A 93 18.79 -0.43 -4.10
CA TYR A 93 19.85 -0.56 -3.12
C TYR A 93 21.05 -1.30 -3.71
N ASP A 94 22.24 -0.89 -3.29
CA ASP A 94 23.48 -1.58 -3.61
C ASP A 94 23.70 -2.68 -2.56
N ARG A 95 24.14 -3.87 -3.01
CA ARG A 95 24.48 -5.01 -2.15
C ARG A 95 25.98 -5.17 -2.03
#